data_AF-A0A956ESZ7-F1
#
_entry.id   AF-A0A956ESZ7-F1
#
_cell.length_a   1.000
_cell.length_b   1.000
_cell.length_c   1.000
_cell.angle_alpha   90.00
_cell.angle_beta   90.00
_cell.angle_gamma   90.00
#
_symmetry.space_group_name_H-M   'P 1'
#
loop_
_entity.id
_entity.type
_entity.pdbx_description
1 polymer ?
#
loop_
_entity_poly.entity_id
_entity_poly.type
_entity_poly.pdbx_seq_one_letter_code
_entity_poly.pdbx_strand_id
1 'polypeptide(L)'
;MSYVDQPPPQGAYPPGPGGPPPKSSSTATILIVLAVVGVLVVVIVGVLAALGIYGVRSYTVKAKAAEGLSGASVLARGIAACGEKQGGKLPETSVAVPSTPPAGVKYMSTSSDWTDPAFTCAYFAMSTPQYFSYQWVKESDTRGRAVALADMDADGTAEQRVEVVVECVGSTCTAKPATTGP
;
A
#
# COMPACT_ATOMS: atom_id res chain seq x y z
N MET A 1 -67.75 68.36 53.54
CA MET A 1 -68.03 66.90 53.44
C MET A 1 -67.92 66.53 51.98
N SER A 2 -66.79 65.92 51.61
CA SER A 2 -66.41 65.61 50.23
C SER A 2 -67.05 64.30 49.78
N TYR A 3 -67.69 64.32 48.60
CA TYR A 3 -68.22 63.14 47.93
C TYR A 3 -67.08 62.48 47.13
N VAL A 4 -66.80 61.21 47.42
CA VAL A 4 -65.75 60.43 46.75
C VAL A 4 -66.37 59.81 45.49
N ASP A 5 -65.81 60.16 44.34
CA ASP A 5 -66.20 59.64 43.03
C ASP A 5 -65.60 58.23 42.87
N GLN A 6 -66.45 57.21 42.79
CA GLN A 6 -66.06 55.80 42.75
C GLN A 6 -66.25 55.30 41.31
N PRO A 7 -65.18 54.86 40.60
CA PRO A 7 -65.29 54.47 39.20
C PRO A 7 -66.15 53.21 39.03
N PRO A 8 -66.86 53.09 37.88
CA PRO A 8 -67.78 51.99 37.64
C PRO A 8 -67.06 50.63 37.58
N PRO A 9 -67.74 49.54 37.99
CA PRO A 9 -67.18 48.19 37.99
C PRO A 9 -66.84 47.74 36.57
N GLN A 10 -65.58 47.34 36.35
CA GLN A 10 -65.13 46.76 35.09
C GLN A 10 -65.71 45.34 34.94
N GLY A 11 -66.67 45.19 34.03
CA GLY A 11 -67.23 43.90 33.65
C GLY A 11 -66.18 43.02 32.96
N ALA A 12 -66.15 41.74 33.34
CA ALA A 12 -65.29 40.73 32.73
C ALA A 12 -65.64 40.54 31.26
N TYR A 13 -64.67 40.74 30.36
CA TYR A 13 -64.83 40.43 28.94
C TYR A 13 -64.95 38.90 28.74
N PRO A 14 -65.84 38.43 27.86
CA PRO A 14 -65.94 37.01 27.53
C PRO A 14 -64.63 36.52 26.87
N PRO A 15 -64.22 35.26 27.11
CA PRO A 15 -63.06 34.68 26.45
C PRO A 15 -63.28 34.68 24.93
N GLY A 16 -62.35 35.30 24.20
CA GLY A 16 -62.38 35.34 22.75
C GLY A 16 -62.31 33.94 22.12
N PRO A 17 -62.86 33.75 20.91
CA PRO A 17 -62.84 32.48 20.20
C PRO A 17 -61.39 31.99 20.02
N GLY A 18 -61.14 30.72 20.37
CA GLY A 18 -59.82 30.10 20.24
C GLY A 18 -59.31 30.19 18.80
N GLY A 19 -58.05 30.64 18.65
CA GLY A 19 -57.42 30.77 17.34
C GLY A 19 -57.35 29.43 16.58
N PRO A 20 -57.26 29.47 15.24
CA PRO A 20 -57.16 28.25 14.43
C PRO A 20 -55.92 27.42 14.82
N PRO A 21 -56.02 26.08 14.79
CA PRO A 21 -54.90 25.21 15.15
C PRO A 21 -53.70 25.47 14.20
N PRO A 22 -52.46 25.47 14.72
CA PRO A 22 -51.27 25.69 13.91
C PRO A 22 -51.16 24.60 12.84
N LYS A 23 -51.09 25.03 11.58
CA LYS A 23 -50.93 24.14 10.42
C LYS A 23 -49.56 23.45 10.52
N SER A 24 -49.54 22.13 10.70
CA SER A 24 -48.29 21.36 10.77
C SER A 24 -47.50 21.54 9.48
N SER A 25 -46.29 22.07 9.60
CA SER A 25 -45.44 22.43 8.47
C SER A 25 -44.77 21.19 7.91
N SER A 26 -45.33 20.64 6.82
CA SER A 26 -44.76 19.54 6.04
C SER A 26 -43.31 19.78 5.62
N THR A 27 -42.86 21.04 5.57
CA THR A 27 -41.50 21.44 5.22
C THR A 27 -40.47 20.97 6.26
N ALA A 28 -40.82 21.01 7.55
CA ALA A 28 -39.90 20.61 8.61
C ALA A 28 -39.57 19.11 8.53
N THR A 29 -40.58 18.27 8.25
CA THR A 29 -40.38 16.83 8.09
C THR A 29 -39.49 16.52 6.88
N ILE A 30 -39.67 17.20 5.76
CA ILE A 30 -38.86 17.00 4.55
C ILE A 30 -37.38 17.34 4.83
N LEU A 31 -37.11 18.47 5.50
CA LEU A 31 -35.74 18.88 5.82
C LEU A 31 -35.04 17.88 6.75
N ILE A 32 -35.76 17.33 7.74
CA ILE A 32 -35.22 16.30 8.63
C ILE A 32 -34.87 15.03 7.85
N VAL A 33 -35.76 14.57 6.97
CA VAL A 33 -35.51 13.38 6.14
C VAL A 33 -34.29 13.59 5.24
N LEU A 34 -34.19 14.73 4.58
CA LEU A 34 -33.03 15.05 3.73
C LEU A 34 -31.73 15.13 4.53
N ALA A 35 -31.76 15.68 5.74
CA ALA A 35 -30.59 15.72 6.62
C ALA A 35 -30.14 14.31 7.03
N VAL A 36 -31.08 13.45 7.44
CA VAL A 36 -30.78 12.06 7.83
C VAL A 36 -30.24 11.26 6.65
N VAL A 37 -30.90 11.35 5.48
CA VAL A 37 -30.43 10.68 4.25
C VAL A 37 -29.06 11.20 3.85
N GLY A 38 -28.83 12.52 3.92
CA GLY A 38 -27.54 13.12 3.62
C GLY A 38 -26.41 12.57 4.49
N VAL A 39 -26.63 12.47 5.81
CA VAL A 39 -25.64 11.90 6.74
C VAL A 39 -25.37 10.43 6.43
N LEU A 40 -26.41 9.63 6.17
CA LEU A 40 -26.24 8.22 5.81
C LEU A 40 -25.43 8.03 4.52
N VAL A 41 -25.70 8.84 3.50
CA VAL A 41 -24.95 8.80 2.24
C VAL A 41 -23.47 9.14 2.47
N VAL A 42 -23.18 10.17 3.26
CA VAL A 42 -21.78 10.56 3.57
C VAL A 42 -21.05 9.42 4.30
N VAL A 43 -21.70 8.77 5.27
CA VAL A 43 -21.11 7.63 6.00
C VAL A 43 -20.82 6.46 5.05
N ILE A 44 -21.78 6.09 4.21
CA ILE A 44 -21.61 4.97 3.26
C ILE A 44 -20.48 5.26 2.26
N VAL A 45 -20.46 6.47 1.69
CA VAL A 45 -19.42 6.89 0.74
C VAL A 45 -18.04 6.88 1.42
N GLY A 46 -17.94 7.35 2.67
CA GLY A 46 -16.69 7.34 3.43
C GLY A 46 -16.13 5.93 3.63
N VAL A 47 -16.97 4.95 4.00
CA VAL A 47 -16.54 3.55 4.17
C VAL A 47 -16.11 2.94 2.84
N LEU A 48 -16.88 3.14 1.76
CA LEU A 48 -16.53 2.61 0.43
C LEU A 48 -15.21 3.22 -0.09
N ALA A 49 -14.98 4.51 0.14
CA ALA A 49 -13.74 5.17 -0.24
C ALA A 49 -12.53 4.56 0.49
N ALA A 50 -12.64 4.32 1.80
CA ALA A 50 -11.57 3.70 2.59
C ALA A 50 -11.22 2.28 2.08
N LEU A 51 -12.24 1.45 1.81
CA LEU A 51 -12.04 0.11 1.26
C LEU A 51 -11.41 0.14 -0.14
N GLY A 52 -11.83 1.10 -0.99
CA GLY A 52 -11.25 1.29 -2.32
C GLY A 52 -9.77 1.64 -2.28
N ILE A 53 -9.36 2.59 -1.42
CA ILE A 53 -7.95 2.98 -1.27
C ILE A 53 -7.10 1.80 -0.79
N TYR A 54 -7.59 1.02 0.18
CA TYR A 54 -6.90 -0.16 0.67
C TYR A 54 -6.70 -1.22 -0.43
N GLY A 55 -7.75 -1.49 -1.21
CA GLY A 55 -7.70 -2.44 -2.32
C GLY A 55 -6.66 -2.07 -3.38
N VAL A 56 -6.65 -0.81 -3.81
CA VAL A 56 -5.67 -0.31 -4.80
C VAL A 56 -4.24 -0.40 -4.27
N ARG A 57 -3.99 0.00 -3.01
CA ARG A 57 -2.65 -0.11 -2.41
C ARG A 57 -2.16 -1.55 -2.40
N SER A 58 -2.97 -2.48 -1.89
CA SER A 58 -2.61 -3.91 -1.84
C SER A 58 -2.32 -4.47 -3.24
N TYR A 59 -3.13 -4.10 -4.24
CA TYR A 59 -2.90 -4.50 -5.63
C TYR A 59 -1.56 -3.98 -6.18
N THR A 60 -1.26 -2.70 -5.95
CA THR A 60 0.01 -2.10 -6.44
C THR A 60 1.24 -2.72 -5.80
N VAL A 61 1.19 -3.03 -4.49
CA VAL A 61 2.30 -3.71 -3.79
C VAL A 61 2.53 -5.10 -4.37
N LYS A 62 1.47 -5.88 -4.58
CA LYS A 62 1.57 -7.23 -5.18
C LYS A 62 2.07 -7.18 -6.63
N ALA A 63 1.61 -6.21 -7.42
CA ALA A 63 2.08 -6.03 -8.79
C ALA A 63 3.57 -5.70 -8.85
N LYS A 64 4.06 -4.83 -7.95
CA LYS A 64 5.49 -4.54 -7.83
C LYS A 64 6.28 -5.73 -7.29
N ALA A 65 5.74 -6.51 -6.35
CA ALA A 65 6.40 -7.73 -5.88
C ALA A 65 6.69 -8.73 -7.02
N ALA A 66 5.82 -8.77 -8.05
CA ALA A 66 6.08 -9.56 -9.25
C ALA A 66 7.28 -9.05 -10.09
N GLU A 67 7.54 -7.73 -10.11
CA GLU A 67 8.74 -7.14 -10.71
C GLU A 67 10.00 -7.60 -9.97
N GLY A 68 10.00 -7.48 -8.64
CA GLY A 68 11.07 -7.96 -7.77
C GLY A 68 11.36 -9.45 -7.97
N LEU A 69 10.30 -10.27 -8.01
CA LEU A 69 10.40 -11.71 -8.24
C LEU A 69 10.96 -12.04 -9.63
N SER A 70 10.49 -11.35 -10.67
CA SER A 70 10.98 -11.57 -12.03
C SER A 70 12.49 -11.31 -12.11
N GLY A 71 12.96 -10.15 -11.63
CA GLY A 71 14.39 -9.82 -11.63
C GLY A 71 15.22 -10.78 -10.76
N ALA A 72 14.76 -11.08 -9.54
CA ALA A 72 15.46 -12.01 -8.65
C ALA A 72 15.53 -13.43 -9.22
N SER A 73 14.49 -13.89 -9.92
CA SER A 73 14.47 -15.20 -10.56
C SER A 73 15.43 -15.29 -11.75
N VAL A 74 15.55 -14.22 -12.55
CA VAL A 74 16.52 -14.15 -13.65
C VAL A 74 17.93 -14.18 -13.09
N LEU A 75 18.21 -13.37 -12.06
CA LEU A 75 19.49 -13.38 -11.36
C LEU A 75 19.82 -14.78 -10.80
N ALA A 76 18.90 -15.38 -10.05
CA ALA A 76 19.10 -16.70 -9.44
C ALA A 76 19.35 -17.81 -10.49
N ARG A 77 18.63 -17.80 -11.61
CA ARG A 77 18.88 -18.74 -12.72
C ARG A 77 20.24 -18.53 -13.37
N GLY A 78 20.65 -17.29 -13.56
CA GLY A 78 21.98 -16.96 -14.06
C GLY A 78 23.08 -17.44 -13.11
N ILE A 79 22.91 -17.21 -11.81
CA ILE A 79 23.82 -17.69 -10.77
C ILE A 79 23.89 -19.21 -10.75
N ALA A 80 22.74 -19.91 -10.82
CA ALA A 80 22.68 -21.36 -10.88
C ALA A 80 23.48 -21.87 -12.10
N ALA A 81 23.21 -21.36 -13.30
CA ALA A 81 23.93 -21.74 -14.51
C ALA A 81 25.44 -21.45 -14.43
N CYS A 82 25.83 -20.37 -13.78
CA CYS A 82 27.24 -20.08 -13.54
C CYS A 82 27.88 -21.05 -12.52
N GLY A 83 27.16 -21.39 -11.46
CA GLY A 83 27.58 -22.38 -10.47
C GLY A 83 27.80 -23.76 -11.07
N GLU A 84 26.93 -24.20 -11.99
CA GLU A 84 27.09 -25.47 -12.73
C GLU A 84 28.39 -25.48 -13.54
N LYS A 85 28.71 -24.38 -14.24
CA LYS A 85 29.97 -24.21 -14.98
C LYS A 85 31.20 -24.23 -14.08
N GLN A 86 31.06 -23.84 -12.82
CA GLN A 86 32.12 -23.84 -11.82
C GLN A 86 32.16 -25.11 -10.96
N GLY A 87 31.47 -26.18 -11.38
CA GLY A 87 31.47 -27.46 -10.68
C GLY A 87 30.68 -27.44 -9.37
N GLY A 88 29.64 -26.61 -9.29
CA GLY A 88 28.77 -26.48 -8.11
C GLY A 88 29.15 -25.35 -7.16
N LYS A 89 30.19 -24.58 -7.47
CA LYS A 89 30.64 -23.45 -6.64
C LYS A 89 29.93 -22.17 -7.03
N LEU A 90 29.23 -21.56 -6.08
CA LEU A 90 28.55 -20.28 -6.27
C LEU A 90 29.52 -19.09 -6.15
N PRO A 91 29.29 -18.00 -6.91
CA PRO A 91 30.12 -16.81 -6.83
C PRO A 91 29.95 -16.10 -5.48
N GLU A 92 30.94 -15.28 -5.12
CA GLU A 92 30.91 -14.46 -3.91
C GLU A 92 29.73 -13.47 -3.90
N THR A 93 29.34 -13.02 -2.70
CA THR A 93 28.27 -12.04 -2.50
C THR A 93 28.54 -10.77 -3.31
N SER A 94 27.50 -10.29 -4.03
CA SER A 94 27.58 -9.07 -4.81
C SER A 94 27.32 -7.82 -3.96
N VAL A 95 27.69 -6.67 -4.50
CA VAL A 95 27.08 -5.40 -4.07
C VAL A 95 25.59 -5.37 -4.42
N ALA A 96 24.79 -4.65 -3.62
CA ALA A 96 23.40 -4.38 -3.95
C ALA A 96 23.32 -3.24 -4.99
N VAL A 97 22.42 -3.37 -5.96
CA VAL A 97 22.23 -2.39 -7.04
C VAL A 97 20.76 -1.98 -7.16
N PRO A 98 20.41 -0.73 -6.83
CA PRO A 98 21.26 0.26 -6.14
C PRO A 98 21.63 -0.21 -4.71
N SER A 99 22.63 0.44 -4.09
CA SER A 99 23.10 0.09 -2.74
C SER A 99 22.03 0.29 -1.66
N THR A 100 21.17 1.29 -1.85
CA THR A 100 19.99 1.55 -1.02
C THR A 100 18.75 1.26 -1.85
N PRO A 101 17.75 0.51 -1.33
CA PRO A 101 16.47 0.31 -1.99
C PRO A 101 15.84 1.65 -2.42
N PRO A 102 15.29 1.76 -3.65
CA PRO A 102 14.64 2.99 -4.09
C PRO A 102 13.40 3.32 -3.25
N ALA A 103 13.38 4.49 -2.62
CA ALA A 103 12.30 4.97 -1.75
C ALA A 103 11.15 5.58 -2.56
N GLY A 104 10.13 4.78 -2.90
CA GLY A 104 8.94 5.23 -3.65
C GLY A 104 9.19 5.69 -5.09
N VAL A 105 10.43 5.70 -5.56
CA VAL A 105 10.86 6.14 -6.89
C VAL A 105 11.46 4.99 -7.69
N LYS A 106 11.52 5.12 -9.01
CA LYS A 106 12.23 4.15 -9.86
C LYS A 106 13.70 4.54 -9.98
N TYR A 107 14.58 3.57 -9.78
CA TYR A 107 15.99 3.69 -10.10
C TYR A 107 16.22 3.35 -11.57
N MET A 108 17.00 4.17 -12.27
CA MET A 108 17.42 3.90 -13.64
C MET A 108 18.86 3.39 -13.61
N SER A 109 19.01 2.07 -13.73
CA SER A 109 20.32 1.44 -13.80
C SER A 109 20.98 1.66 -15.16
N THR A 110 22.30 1.60 -15.13
CA THR A 110 23.22 1.65 -16.27
C THR A 110 24.00 0.34 -16.33
N SER A 111 24.64 0.04 -17.46
CA SER A 111 25.46 -1.17 -17.59
C SER A 111 26.61 -1.23 -16.59
N SER A 112 27.15 -0.07 -16.16
CA SER A 112 28.22 0.01 -15.16
C SER A 112 27.79 -0.41 -13.76
N ASP A 113 26.50 -0.39 -13.46
CA ASP A 113 26.02 -0.81 -12.14
C ASP A 113 26.10 -2.33 -11.96
N TRP A 114 26.19 -3.09 -13.06
CA TRP A 114 26.13 -4.55 -13.09
C TRP A 114 27.49 -5.24 -13.30
N THR A 115 28.59 -4.55 -12.99
CA THR A 115 29.95 -5.06 -13.23
C THR A 115 30.48 -5.98 -12.13
N ASP A 116 29.73 -6.18 -11.06
CA ASP A 116 30.11 -7.12 -10.00
C ASP A 116 30.37 -8.52 -10.58
N PRO A 117 31.39 -9.26 -10.11
CA PRO A 117 31.69 -10.60 -10.62
C PRO A 117 30.49 -11.56 -10.58
N ALA A 118 29.63 -11.48 -9.56
CA ALA A 118 28.44 -12.33 -9.47
C ALA A 118 27.41 -11.99 -10.54
N PHE A 119 27.16 -10.70 -10.81
CA PHE A 119 26.27 -10.26 -11.89
C PHE A 119 26.81 -10.64 -13.26
N THR A 120 28.11 -10.45 -13.48
CA THR A 120 28.79 -10.83 -14.73
C THR A 120 28.70 -12.34 -14.95
N CYS A 121 28.96 -13.14 -13.91
CA CYS A 121 28.83 -14.60 -13.89
C CYS A 121 27.40 -15.04 -14.24
N ALA A 122 26.39 -14.35 -13.70
CA ALA A 122 24.98 -14.60 -13.99
C ALA A 122 24.50 -14.04 -15.34
N TYR A 123 25.33 -13.28 -16.07
CA TYR A 123 24.90 -12.46 -17.21
C TYR A 123 23.70 -11.57 -16.88
N PHE A 124 23.66 -11.06 -15.64
CA PHE A 124 22.56 -10.26 -15.14
C PHE A 124 22.86 -8.77 -15.35
N ALA A 125 21.93 -8.08 -16.00
CA ALA A 125 21.89 -6.64 -16.09
C ALA A 125 20.45 -6.18 -16.31
N MET A 126 20.15 -4.96 -15.91
CA MET A 126 18.89 -4.29 -16.24
C MET A 126 19.17 -2.90 -16.81
N SER A 127 18.29 -2.47 -17.71
CA SER A 127 18.36 -1.17 -18.38
C SER A 127 17.03 -0.42 -18.33
N THR A 128 16.06 -0.93 -17.55
CA THR A 128 14.73 -0.35 -17.40
C THR A 128 14.55 0.22 -16.00
N PRO A 129 13.78 1.31 -15.81
CA PRO A 129 13.49 1.83 -14.49
C PRO A 129 12.85 0.79 -13.56
N GLN A 130 13.43 0.59 -12.38
CA GLN A 130 13.09 -0.48 -11.43
C GLN A 130 12.78 0.05 -10.03
N TYR A 131 11.86 -0.60 -9.29
CA TYR A 131 11.56 -0.26 -7.89
C TYR A 131 12.42 -0.98 -6.85
N PHE A 132 13.19 -1.99 -7.29
CA PHE A 132 13.93 -2.87 -6.39
C PHE A 132 15.44 -2.66 -6.51
N SER A 133 16.14 -2.82 -5.39
CA SER A 133 17.55 -3.18 -5.39
C SER A 133 17.72 -4.68 -5.48
N TYR A 134 18.72 -5.12 -6.25
CA TYR A 134 19.01 -6.52 -6.46
C TYR A 134 20.40 -6.85 -5.91
N GLN A 135 20.50 -7.99 -5.23
CA GLN A 135 21.75 -8.46 -4.65
C GLN A 135 21.82 -9.99 -4.72
N TRP A 136 23.00 -10.51 -5.02
CA TRP A 136 23.33 -11.91 -4.77
C TRP A 136 23.99 -12.05 -3.41
N VAL A 137 23.49 -12.93 -2.54
CA VAL A 137 24.07 -13.23 -1.23
C VAL A 137 24.47 -14.69 -1.15
N LYS A 138 25.78 -14.94 -1.06
CA LYS A 138 26.34 -16.28 -0.84
C LYS A 138 26.20 -16.65 0.63
N GLU A 139 25.64 -17.83 0.91
CA GLU A 139 25.57 -18.41 2.27
C GLU A 139 26.65 -19.45 2.50
N SER A 140 26.95 -20.25 1.47
CA SER A 140 28.00 -21.25 1.43
C SER A 140 28.48 -21.44 -0.01
N ASP A 141 29.47 -22.31 -0.24
CA ASP A 141 29.94 -22.62 -1.60
C ASP A 141 28.85 -23.22 -2.50
N THR A 142 27.81 -23.84 -1.93
CA THR A 142 26.75 -24.52 -2.68
C THR A 142 25.37 -23.94 -2.43
N ARG A 143 25.26 -22.85 -1.66
CA ARG A 143 23.99 -22.21 -1.34
C ARG A 143 24.08 -20.69 -1.27
N GLY A 144 23.05 -20.04 -1.77
CA GLY A 144 22.86 -18.60 -1.62
C GLY A 144 21.48 -18.17 -2.07
N ARG A 145 21.27 -16.86 -2.14
CA ARG A 145 19.97 -16.28 -2.50
C ARG A 145 20.12 -15.00 -3.31
N ALA A 146 19.31 -14.89 -4.35
CA ALA A 146 19.07 -13.62 -5.03
C ALA A 146 17.98 -12.87 -4.26
N VAL A 147 18.31 -11.67 -3.80
CA VAL A 147 17.45 -10.82 -2.97
C VAL A 147 17.03 -9.61 -3.79
N ALA A 148 15.74 -9.31 -3.79
CA ALA A 148 15.20 -8.04 -4.26
C ALA A 148 14.54 -7.29 -3.08
N LEU A 149 14.96 -6.05 -2.83
CA LEU A 149 14.45 -5.19 -1.76
C LEU A 149 13.83 -3.91 -2.33
N ALA A 150 12.71 -3.47 -1.78
CA ALA A 150 12.10 -2.20 -2.13
C ALA A 150 11.51 -1.51 -0.89
N ASP A 151 11.69 -0.19 -0.86
CA ASP A 151 11.09 0.76 0.09
C ASP A 151 9.84 1.36 -0.61
N MET A 152 8.68 0.83 -0.25
CA MET A 152 7.43 1.09 -0.97
C MET A 152 6.70 2.34 -0.47
N ASP A 153 6.93 2.74 0.78
CA ASP A 153 6.32 3.92 1.41
C ASP A 153 7.28 5.10 1.60
N ALA A 154 8.54 4.94 1.17
CA ALA A 154 9.60 5.93 1.17
C ALA A 154 10.02 6.38 2.57
N ASP A 155 9.97 5.48 3.56
CA ASP A 155 10.38 5.78 4.94
C ASP A 155 11.87 5.51 5.22
N GLY A 156 12.60 4.94 4.24
CA GLY A 156 14.00 4.56 4.34
C GLY A 156 14.22 3.10 4.78
N THR A 157 13.15 2.36 5.05
CA THR A 157 13.15 0.93 5.37
C THR A 157 12.70 0.13 4.15
N ALA A 158 13.08 -1.15 4.06
CA ALA A 158 12.59 -2.00 2.99
C ALA A 158 11.44 -2.89 3.53
N GLU A 159 10.22 -2.64 3.08
CA GLU A 159 9.04 -3.43 3.48
C GLU A 159 8.89 -4.66 2.59
N GLN A 160 9.30 -4.54 1.32
CA GLN A 160 9.14 -5.62 0.36
C GLN A 160 10.47 -6.33 0.13
N ARG A 161 10.50 -7.60 0.53
CA ARG A 161 11.62 -8.51 0.34
C ARG A 161 11.17 -9.71 -0.48
N VAL A 162 11.84 -9.95 -1.59
CA VAL A 162 11.62 -11.12 -2.44
C VAL A 162 12.92 -11.88 -2.55
N GLU A 163 12.87 -13.20 -2.36
CA GLU A 163 14.05 -14.05 -2.37
C GLU A 163 13.86 -15.26 -3.26
N VAL A 164 14.92 -15.59 -4.00
CA VAL A 164 15.02 -16.83 -4.76
C VAL A 164 16.31 -17.53 -4.34
N VAL A 165 16.16 -18.69 -3.71
CA VAL A 165 17.26 -19.52 -3.21
C VAL A 165 17.87 -20.30 -4.36
N VAL A 166 19.21 -20.35 -4.40
CA VAL A 166 19.97 -21.22 -5.29
C VAL A 166 20.71 -22.24 -4.45
N GLU A 167 20.51 -23.51 -4.77
CA GLU A 167 21.14 -24.65 -4.12
C GLU A 167 21.79 -25.56 -5.16
N CYS A 168 23.06 -25.89 -4.95
CA CYS A 168 23.84 -26.80 -5.78
C CYS A 168 24.09 -28.13 -5.07
N VAL A 169 23.88 -29.23 -5.79
CA VAL A 169 24.20 -30.60 -5.34
C VAL A 169 25.12 -31.22 -6.39
N GLY A 170 26.39 -31.42 -6.03
CA GLY A 170 27.43 -31.71 -7.02
C GLY A 170 27.54 -30.55 -8.01
N SER A 171 27.46 -30.84 -9.31
CA SER A 171 27.52 -29.82 -10.37
C SER A 171 26.16 -29.33 -10.85
N THR A 172 25.05 -29.77 -10.24
CA THR A 172 23.68 -29.36 -10.63
C THR A 172 23.18 -28.31 -9.67
N CYS A 173 22.71 -27.17 -10.18
CA CYS A 173 22.22 -26.06 -9.37
C CYS A 173 20.77 -25.75 -9.70
N THR A 174 19.94 -25.53 -8.67
CA THR A 174 18.51 -25.23 -8.84
C THR A 174 18.16 -23.92 -8.17
N ALA A 175 17.34 -23.10 -8.85
CA ALA A 175 16.80 -21.85 -8.33
C ALA A 175 15.31 -22.04 -7.98
N LYS A 176 14.92 -21.72 -6.74
CA LYS A 176 13.54 -21.85 -6.25
C LYS A 176 13.14 -20.61 -5.45
N PRO A 177 11.90 -20.10 -5.58
CA PRO A 177 11.42 -19.04 -4.69
C PRO A 177 11.58 -19.47 -3.23
N ALA A 178 12.02 -18.55 -2.36
CA ALA A 178 12.06 -18.83 -0.93
C ALA A 178 10.62 -19.08 -0.44
N THR A 179 10.41 -20.16 0.30
CA THR A 179 9.15 -20.40 0.99
C THR A 179 8.99 -19.30 2.03
N THR A 180 8.24 -18.25 1.70
CA THR A 180 7.85 -17.25 2.70
C THR A 180 7.01 -18.01 3.72
N GLY A 181 7.52 -18.13 4.95
CA GLY A 181 6.71 -18.67 6.04
C GLY A 181 5.41 -17.87 6.15
N PRO A 182 4.28 -18.51 6.49
CA PRO A 182 2.99 -17.82 6.65
C PRO A 182 3.05 -16.71 7.71
#